data_AF-A0A7S3RQ52-F1
#
_entry.id   AF-A0A7S3RQ52-F1
#
_cell.length_a   1.000
_cell.length_b   1.000
_cell.length_c   1.000
_cell.angle_alpha   90.00
_cell.angle_beta   90.00
_cell.angle_gamma   90.00
#
_symmetry.space_group_name_H-M   'P 1'
#
loop_
_entity.id
_entity.type
_entity.pdbx_description
1 polymer ?
#
loop_
_entity_poly.entity_id
_entity_poly.type
_entity_poly.pdbx_seq_one_letter_code
_entity_poly.pdbx_strand_id
1 'polypeptide(L)'
;VYEVEDDDSAILEVLPRLINQMIVEMMKPDAGKSEAIALFEALCNFWRTFRWLVDTRESLRKKIGQNLASFVSDEAFRHKDRSPDLGALLVCFTVLQGYPACPKRQDFINTYSDENSVRWVMWWQRSGTKPEGSPVFQATKVSREILMFQMMVVDVVVGDVAATLKEMEATNCKLPARLEKLQAQWRERKQSIGDWAAYFACIGAARPAVSSTAEWIADCVRRAAQKGPKYGGARDDVKGSGKGKGKGSGKGKGKGKEEPAKGKGKGKGK
;
A
#
# COMPACT_ATOMS: atom_id res chain seq x y z
N VAL A 1 -15.48 -11.28 5.37
CA VAL A 1 -16.20 -11.20 4.08
C VAL A 1 -16.39 -9.72 3.83
N TYR A 2 -15.85 -9.18 2.74
CA TYR A 2 -16.05 -7.77 2.41
C TYR A 2 -17.47 -7.61 1.89
N GLU A 3 -18.23 -6.68 2.48
CA GLU A 3 -19.53 -6.28 1.95
C GLU A 3 -19.27 -5.34 0.76
N VAL A 4 -19.54 -5.81 -0.45
CA VAL A 4 -19.42 -5.02 -1.69
C VAL A 4 -20.83 -4.68 -2.17
N GLU A 5 -21.08 -3.40 -2.38
CA GLU A 5 -22.42 -2.90 -2.73
C GLU A 5 -22.76 -3.11 -4.21
N ASP A 6 -21.74 -3.16 -5.07
CA ASP A 6 -21.88 -3.30 -6.53
C ASP A 6 -20.61 -3.89 -7.17
N ASP A 7 -20.73 -4.28 -8.44
CA ASP A 7 -19.63 -4.87 -9.24
C ASP A 7 -18.38 -3.98 -9.32
N ASP A 8 -18.54 -2.66 -9.51
CA ASP A 8 -17.40 -1.76 -9.62
C ASP A 8 -16.67 -1.67 -8.27
N SER A 9 -17.43 -1.68 -7.17
CA SER A 9 -16.88 -1.72 -5.81
C SER A 9 -16.13 -3.03 -5.54
N ALA A 10 -16.63 -4.17 -6.03
CA ALA A 10 -15.92 -5.45 -5.96
C ALA A 10 -14.62 -5.45 -6.78
N ILE A 11 -14.66 -4.88 -7.99
CA ILE A 11 -13.49 -4.73 -8.87
C ILE A 11 -12.41 -3.89 -8.19
N LEU A 12 -12.78 -2.74 -7.61
CA LEU A 12 -11.86 -1.83 -6.93
C LEU A 12 -11.29 -2.40 -5.63
N GLU A 13 -12.01 -3.29 -4.97
CA GLU A 13 -11.51 -3.96 -3.77
C GLU A 13 -10.47 -5.03 -4.10
N VAL A 14 -10.63 -5.76 -5.22
CA VAL A 14 -9.80 -6.93 -5.53
C VAL A 14 -8.62 -6.60 -6.45
N LEU A 15 -8.88 -6.05 -7.64
CA LEU A 15 -7.86 -5.95 -8.68
C LEU A 15 -6.70 -5.03 -8.31
N PRO A 16 -6.93 -3.80 -7.81
CA PRO A 16 -5.83 -2.93 -7.40
C PRO A 16 -4.93 -3.55 -6.33
N ARG A 17 -5.51 -4.23 -5.34
CA ARG A 17 -4.77 -4.87 -4.25
C ARG A 17 -3.97 -6.07 -4.75
N LEU A 18 -4.58 -6.90 -5.60
CA LEU A 18 -3.92 -8.06 -6.19
C LEU A 18 -2.71 -7.65 -7.04
N ILE A 19 -2.89 -6.66 -7.90
CA ILE A 19 -1.81 -6.10 -8.73
C ILE A 19 -0.72 -5.51 -7.83
N ASN A 20 -1.09 -4.71 -6.82
CA ASN A 20 -0.14 -4.15 -5.86
C ASN A 20 0.67 -5.25 -5.15
N GLN A 21 0.02 -6.33 -4.71
CA GLN A 21 0.69 -7.46 -4.08
C GLN A 21 1.67 -8.14 -5.04
N MET A 22 1.30 -8.36 -6.31
CA MET A 22 2.21 -8.93 -7.31
C MET A 22 3.44 -8.07 -7.52
N ILE A 23 3.27 -6.74 -7.55
CA ILE A 23 4.40 -5.81 -7.68
C ILE A 23 5.35 -5.95 -6.49
N VAL A 24 4.81 -6.03 -5.26
CA VAL A 24 5.62 -6.24 -4.06
C VAL A 24 6.36 -7.58 -4.10
N GLU A 25 5.69 -8.64 -4.54
CA GLU A 25 6.29 -9.97 -4.68
C GLU A 25 7.42 -9.99 -5.73
N MET A 26 7.26 -9.28 -6.85
CA MET A 26 8.28 -9.17 -7.90
C MET A 26 9.58 -8.50 -7.43
N MET A 27 9.52 -7.70 -6.37
CA MET A 27 10.68 -6.99 -5.84
C MET A 27 11.57 -7.87 -4.95
N LYS A 28 11.11 -9.08 -4.59
CA LYS A 28 11.89 -9.98 -3.74
C LYS A 28 13.16 -10.42 -4.48
N PRO A 29 14.34 -10.30 -3.84
CA PRO A 29 15.63 -10.55 -4.49
C PRO A 29 15.84 -12.03 -4.84
N ASP A 30 15.12 -12.94 -4.17
CA ASP A 30 15.39 -14.38 -4.21
C ASP A 30 14.41 -15.15 -5.12
N ALA A 31 13.57 -14.45 -5.89
CA ALA A 31 12.65 -15.09 -6.82
C ALA A 31 13.42 -15.82 -7.93
N GLY A 32 13.10 -17.08 -8.17
CA GLY A 32 13.70 -17.83 -9.28
C GLY A 32 13.37 -17.17 -10.63
N LYS A 33 14.24 -17.33 -11.64
CA LYS A 33 14.02 -16.71 -12.96
C LYS A 33 12.64 -17.06 -13.55
N SER A 34 12.24 -18.33 -13.46
CA SER A 34 10.93 -18.80 -13.92
C SER A 34 9.76 -18.19 -13.14
N GLU A 35 9.91 -18.04 -11.82
CA GLU A 35 8.91 -17.42 -10.95
C GLU A 35 8.75 -15.93 -11.26
N ALA A 36 9.86 -15.21 -11.45
CA ALA A 36 9.86 -13.79 -11.81
C ALA A 36 9.18 -13.56 -13.18
N ILE A 37 9.42 -14.45 -14.15
CA ILE A 37 8.74 -14.42 -15.45
C ILE A 37 7.24 -14.65 -15.26
N ALA A 38 6.84 -15.75 -14.61
CA ALA A 38 5.43 -16.09 -14.42
C ALA A 38 4.66 -14.98 -13.66
N LEU A 39 5.28 -14.40 -12.63
CA LEU A 39 4.69 -13.33 -11.85
C LEU A 39 4.55 -12.03 -12.67
N PHE A 40 5.52 -11.72 -13.52
CA PHE A 40 5.43 -10.58 -14.43
C PHE A 40 4.35 -10.77 -15.50
N GLU A 41 4.24 -11.97 -16.09
CA GLU A 41 3.19 -12.29 -17.04
C GLU A 41 1.79 -12.21 -16.39
N ALA A 42 1.67 -12.68 -15.16
CA ALA A 42 0.45 -12.54 -14.37
C ALA A 42 0.13 -11.07 -14.10
N LEU A 43 1.11 -10.28 -13.64
CA LEU A 43 0.96 -8.84 -13.43
C LEU A 43 0.42 -8.14 -14.68
N CYS A 44 1.02 -8.41 -15.85
CA CYS A 44 0.60 -7.83 -17.12
C CYS A 44 -0.84 -8.23 -17.48
N ASN A 45 -1.21 -9.51 -17.27
CA ASN A 45 -2.58 -9.98 -17.50
C ASN A 45 -3.61 -9.30 -16.60
N PHE A 46 -3.33 -9.20 -15.29
CA PHE A 46 -4.25 -8.54 -14.36
C PHE A 46 -4.35 -7.04 -14.62
N TRP A 47 -3.24 -6.38 -14.94
CA TRP A 47 -3.24 -4.97 -15.32
C TRP A 47 -4.04 -4.75 -16.60
N ARG A 48 -3.81 -5.55 -17.65
CA ARG A 48 -4.57 -5.50 -18.91
C ARG A 48 -6.05 -5.74 -18.70
N THR A 49 -6.41 -6.71 -17.87
CA THR A 49 -7.81 -7.01 -17.53
C THR A 49 -8.46 -5.85 -16.81
N PHE A 50 -7.77 -5.26 -15.82
CA PHE A 50 -8.29 -4.10 -15.11
C PHE A 50 -8.43 -2.89 -16.04
N ARG A 51 -7.45 -2.67 -16.92
CA ARG A 51 -7.52 -1.64 -17.95
C ARG A 51 -8.71 -1.83 -18.89
N TRP A 52 -8.95 -3.05 -19.37
CA TRP A 52 -10.10 -3.37 -20.20
C TRP A 52 -11.43 -3.09 -19.48
N LEU A 53 -11.54 -3.38 -18.18
CA LEU A 53 -12.71 -3.02 -17.38
C LEU A 53 -12.90 -1.50 -17.30
N VAL A 54 -11.81 -0.74 -17.13
CA VAL A 54 -11.87 0.74 -17.14
C VAL A 54 -12.28 1.28 -18.51
N ASP A 55 -11.82 0.65 -19.59
CA ASP A 55 -12.13 1.06 -20.96
C ASP A 55 -13.61 0.80 -21.33
N THR A 56 -14.17 -0.31 -20.82
CA THR A 56 -15.52 -0.78 -21.16
C THR A 56 -16.60 -0.36 -20.16
N ARG A 57 -16.23 0.06 -18.94
CA ARG A 57 -17.18 0.46 -17.88
C ARG A 57 -16.98 1.91 -17.50
N GLU A 58 -17.80 2.79 -18.08
CA GLU A 58 -17.73 4.23 -17.81
C GLU A 58 -17.94 4.58 -16.32
N SER A 59 -18.81 3.85 -15.61
CA SER A 59 -19.07 4.04 -14.18
C SER A 59 -17.81 3.78 -13.34
N LEU A 60 -17.10 2.68 -13.59
CA LEU A 60 -15.84 2.33 -12.94
C LEU A 60 -14.78 3.39 -13.21
N ARG A 61 -14.64 3.80 -14.48
CA ARG A 61 -13.71 4.86 -14.89
C ARG A 61 -13.97 6.18 -14.16
N LYS A 62 -15.25 6.59 -14.04
CA LYS A 62 -15.64 7.78 -13.28
C LYS A 62 -15.32 7.65 -11.80
N LYS A 63 -15.63 6.51 -11.17
CA LYS A 63 -15.29 6.23 -9.75
C LYS A 63 -13.78 6.35 -9.51
N ILE A 64 -12.95 5.73 -10.35
CA ILE A 64 -11.48 5.81 -10.24
C ILE A 64 -11.00 7.25 -10.42
N GLY A 65 -11.49 7.95 -11.44
CA GLY A 65 -11.13 9.35 -11.70
C GLY A 65 -11.48 10.27 -10.53
N GLN A 66 -12.68 10.13 -9.97
CA GLN A 66 -13.12 10.89 -8.80
C GLN A 66 -12.29 10.60 -7.55
N ASN A 67 -11.93 9.33 -7.32
CA ASN A 67 -11.09 8.95 -6.19
C ASN A 67 -9.69 9.56 -6.30
N LEU A 68 -9.07 9.47 -7.48
CA LEU A 68 -7.74 10.04 -7.74
C LEU A 68 -7.76 11.58 -7.69
N ALA A 69 -8.77 12.21 -8.28
CA ALA A 69 -8.93 13.66 -8.25
C ALA A 69 -9.10 14.16 -6.82
N SER A 70 -10.00 13.56 -6.04
CA SER A 70 -10.23 13.91 -4.64
C SER A 70 -8.97 13.72 -3.79
N PHE A 71 -8.23 12.63 -4.00
CA PHE A 71 -6.96 12.39 -3.30
C PHE A 71 -5.94 13.51 -3.57
N VAL A 72 -5.84 13.97 -4.81
CA VAL A 72 -4.93 15.07 -5.19
C VAL A 72 -5.42 16.41 -4.65
N SER A 73 -6.70 16.74 -4.81
CA SER A 73 -7.22 18.07 -4.50
C SER A 73 -7.52 18.31 -3.02
N ASP A 74 -7.80 17.26 -2.23
CA ASP A 74 -8.26 17.40 -0.85
C ASP A 74 -7.53 16.44 0.09
N GLU A 75 -6.84 17.01 1.10
CA GLU A 75 -6.10 16.25 2.10
C GLU A 75 -7.00 15.35 2.96
N ALA A 76 -8.29 15.68 3.14
CA ALA A 76 -9.22 14.85 3.90
C ALA A 76 -9.43 13.46 3.24
N PHE A 77 -9.37 13.39 1.91
CA PHE A 77 -9.48 12.14 1.16
C PHE A 77 -8.19 11.30 1.20
N ARG A 78 -7.09 11.87 1.68
CA ARG A 78 -5.82 11.15 1.88
C ARG A 78 -5.79 10.38 3.19
N HIS A 79 -6.72 10.61 4.10
CA HIS A 79 -6.79 9.89 5.37
C HIS A 79 -6.94 8.37 5.16
N LYS A 80 -6.39 7.53 6.06
CA LYS A 80 -6.46 6.06 6.00
C LYS A 80 -7.88 5.50 5.96
N ASP A 81 -8.86 6.26 6.43
CA ASP A 81 -10.27 5.83 6.39
C ASP A 81 -10.92 6.05 5.03
N ARG A 82 -10.31 6.87 4.18
CA ARG A 82 -10.79 7.19 2.82
C ARG A 82 -9.91 6.55 1.76
N SER A 83 -8.60 6.52 1.99
CA SER A 83 -7.58 5.91 1.13
C SER A 83 -6.75 4.91 1.92
N PRO A 84 -7.29 3.75 2.34
CA PRO A 84 -6.59 2.82 3.25
C PRO A 84 -5.29 2.26 2.67
N ASP A 85 -5.23 2.06 1.36
CA ASP A 85 -4.13 1.41 0.65
C ASP A 85 -3.61 2.32 -0.46
N LEU A 86 -2.41 2.89 -0.24
CA LEU A 86 -1.77 3.74 -1.24
C LEU A 86 -1.29 2.93 -2.45
N GLY A 87 -0.85 1.69 -2.26
CA GLY A 87 -0.39 0.86 -3.38
C GLY A 87 -1.53 0.57 -4.35
N ALA A 88 -2.72 0.24 -3.84
CA ALA A 88 -3.94 0.11 -4.63
C ALA A 88 -4.30 1.42 -5.36
N LEU A 89 -4.19 2.57 -4.68
CA LEU A 89 -4.43 3.88 -5.30
C LEU A 89 -3.46 4.17 -6.46
N LEU A 90 -2.18 3.79 -6.32
CA LEU A 90 -1.19 3.93 -7.39
C LEU A 90 -1.51 3.01 -8.57
N VAL A 91 -1.99 1.78 -8.34
CA VAL A 91 -2.50 0.91 -9.43
C VAL A 91 -3.65 1.58 -10.17
N CYS A 92 -4.62 2.16 -9.46
CA CYS A 92 -5.71 2.94 -10.05
C CYS A 92 -5.19 4.10 -10.93
N PHE A 93 -4.15 4.81 -10.49
CA PHE A 93 -3.50 5.84 -11.30
C PHE A 93 -2.88 5.27 -12.58
N THR A 94 -2.28 4.07 -12.53
CA THR A 94 -1.67 3.44 -13.71
C THR A 94 -2.71 3.05 -14.77
N VAL A 95 -3.84 2.46 -14.38
CA VAL A 95 -4.86 2.02 -15.34
C VAL A 95 -5.64 3.19 -15.94
N LEU A 96 -5.69 4.33 -15.25
CA LEU A 96 -6.36 5.53 -15.75
C LEU A 96 -5.45 6.38 -16.67
N GLN A 97 -4.18 6.05 -16.86
CA GLN A 97 -3.29 6.80 -17.76
C GLN A 97 -3.89 6.97 -19.17
N GLY A 98 -3.74 8.16 -19.74
CA GLY A 98 -4.31 8.52 -21.05
C GLY A 98 -5.77 8.98 -21.03
N TYR A 99 -6.47 8.87 -19.90
CA TYR A 99 -7.82 9.43 -19.75
C TYR A 99 -7.80 10.88 -19.26
N PRO A 100 -8.73 11.74 -19.70
CA PRO A 100 -8.86 13.11 -19.20
C PRO A 100 -9.13 13.20 -17.69
N ALA A 101 -9.76 12.18 -17.12
CA ALA A 101 -10.04 12.09 -15.68
C ALA A 101 -8.81 11.71 -14.84
N CYS A 102 -7.69 11.33 -15.47
CA CYS A 102 -6.45 11.03 -14.77
C CYS A 102 -5.78 12.33 -14.32
N PRO A 103 -5.46 12.49 -13.02
CA PRO A 103 -4.69 13.65 -12.58
C PRO A 103 -3.34 13.74 -13.30
N LYS A 104 -2.81 14.94 -13.43
CA LYS A 104 -1.46 15.13 -13.95
C LYS A 104 -0.48 14.33 -13.11
N ARG A 105 0.48 13.69 -13.77
CA ARG A 105 1.48 12.85 -13.13
C ARG A 105 2.20 13.56 -11.99
N GLN A 106 2.63 14.81 -12.21
CA GLN A 106 3.36 15.57 -11.21
C GLN A 106 2.52 15.84 -9.94
N ASP A 107 1.27 16.25 -10.12
CA ASP A 107 0.35 16.55 -9.02
C ASP A 107 0.08 15.28 -8.20
N PHE A 108 -0.16 14.15 -8.88
CA PHE A 108 -0.36 12.86 -8.23
C PHE A 108 0.87 12.39 -7.47
N ILE A 109 2.06 12.38 -8.09
CA ILE A 109 3.30 11.89 -7.46
C ILE A 109 3.68 12.76 -6.25
N ASN A 110 3.56 14.08 -6.34
CA ASN A 110 3.84 14.99 -5.22
C ASN A 110 2.91 14.69 -4.05
N THR A 111 1.60 14.61 -4.32
CA THR A 111 0.57 14.32 -3.32
C THR A 111 0.77 12.94 -2.69
N TYR A 112 1.05 11.93 -3.51
CA TYR A 112 1.30 10.57 -3.07
C TYR A 112 2.53 10.51 -2.18
N SER A 113 3.64 11.10 -2.61
CA SER A 113 4.91 11.08 -1.88
C SER A 113 4.79 11.79 -0.53
N ASP A 114 4.10 12.94 -0.49
CA ASP A 114 3.79 13.66 0.74
C ASP A 114 3.00 12.78 1.73
N GLU A 115 1.86 12.24 1.31
CA GLU A 115 1.01 11.40 2.16
C GLU A 115 1.74 10.12 2.60
N ASN A 116 2.51 9.49 1.71
CA ASN A 116 3.30 8.30 2.01
C ASN A 116 4.34 8.59 3.10
N SER A 117 4.98 9.77 3.05
CA SER A 117 5.96 10.21 4.04
C SER A 117 5.35 10.36 5.44
N VAL A 118 4.12 10.89 5.53
CA VAL A 118 3.37 10.98 6.79
C VAL A 118 2.98 9.58 7.29
N ARG A 119 2.60 8.65 6.40
CA ARG A 119 2.23 7.28 6.78
C ARG A 119 3.39 6.44 7.29
N TRP A 120 4.61 6.72 6.85
CA TRP A 120 5.80 6.01 7.32
C TRP A 120 6.10 6.29 8.80
N VAL A 121 5.67 7.43 9.33
CA VAL A 121 5.91 7.85 10.72
C VAL A 121 5.59 6.75 11.71
N MET A 122 4.39 6.18 11.62
CA MET A 122 3.99 5.05 12.46
C MET A 122 5.01 3.91 12.44
N TRP A 123 5.47 3.51 11.25
CA TRP A 123 6.30 2.32 11.08
C TRP A 123 7.69 2.52 11.68
N TRP A 124 8.38 3.60 11.33
CA TRP A 124 9.73 3.81 11.85
C TRP A 124 9.73 4.20 13.33
N GLN A 125 8.69 4.87 13.85
CA GLN A 125 8.53 5.10 15.29
C GLN A 125 8.35 3.79 16.06
N ARG A 126 7.52 2.87 15.54
CA ARG A 126 7.33 1.54 16.15
C ARG A 126 8.61 0.71 16.19
N SER A 127 9.52 0.94 15.25
CA SER A 127 10.85 0.33 15.23
C SER A 127 11.87 1.05 16.12
N GLY A 128 11.49 2.09 16.87
CA GLY A 128 12.40 2.86 17.72
C GLY A 128 13.44 3.68 16.92
N THR A 129 13.14 4.00 15.66
CA THR A 129 14.06 4.76 14.79
C THR A 129 14.12 6.21 15.25
N LYS A 130 15.33 6.76 15.38
CA LYS A 130 15.53 8.18 15.69
C LYS A 130 15.01 9.06 14.55
N PRO A 131 14.35 10.21 14.83
CA PRO A 131 13.80 11.11 13.81
C PRO A 131 14.90 11.94 13.13
N GLU A 132 15.88 11.26 12.55
CA GLU A 132 17.05 11.84 11.89
C GLU A 132 17.09 11.39 10.42
N GLY A 133 17.72 12.19 9.56
CA GLY A 133 17.72 11.99 8.11
C GLY A 133 18.12 10.58 7.67
N SER A 134 19.30 10.11 8.09
CA SER A 134 19.82 8.79 7.69
C SER A 134 19.08 7.62 8.36
N PRO A 135 18.81 7.63 9.68
CA PRO A 135 18.00 6.57 10.31
C PRO A 135 16.61 6.41 9.70
N VAL A 136 15.86 7.50 9.50
CA VAL A 136 14.52 7.44 8.87
C VAL A 136 14.64 6.98 7.43
N PHE A 137 15.70 7.39 6.71
CA PHE A 137 15.97 6.88 5.38
C PHE A 137 16.14 5.36 5.43
N GLN A 138 17.00 4.80 6.27
CA GLN A 138 17.15 3.33 6.31
C GLN A 138 15.86 2.61 6.72
N ALA A 139 15.14 3.14 7.72
CA ALA A 139 13.91 2.51 8.23
C ALA A 139 12.76 2.48 7.21
N THR A 140 12.71 3.42 6.28
CA THR A 140 11.64 3.52 5.27
C THR A 140 12.03 2.95 3.90
N LYS A 141 13.15 2.21 3.83
CA LYS A 141 13.68 1.62 2.59
C LYS A 141 12.65 0.83 1.80
N VAL A 142 11.95 -0.12 2.43
CA VAL A 142 10.97 -0.99 1.74
C VAL A 142 9.87 -0.15 1.08
N SER A 143 9.25 0.77 1.82
CA SER A 143 8.16 1.59 1.29
C SER A 143 8.61 2.54 0.17
N ARG A 144 9.84 3.08 0.26
CA ARG A 144 10.43 3.87 -0.81
C ARG A 144 10.69 3.05 -2.06
N GLU A 145 11.28 1.87 -1.88
CA GLU A 145 11.56 0.93 -2.97
C GLU A 145 10.26 0.54 -3.69
N ILE A 146 9.16 0.31 -2.97
CA ILE A 146 7.86 -0.03 -3.58
C ILE A 146 7.38 1.08 -4.49
N LEU A 147 7.39 2.34 -4.02
CA LEU A 147 6.98 3.47 -4.86
C LEU A 147 7.89 3.61 -6.08
N MET A 148 9.21 3.54 -5.90
CA MET A 148 10.16 3.62 -7.02
C MET A 148 9.90 2.54 -8.06
N PHE A 149 9.73 1.29 -7.63
CA PHE A 149 9.49 0.17 -8.52
C PHE A 149 8.13 0.28 -9.21
N GLN A 150 7.08 0.72 -8.52
CA GLN A 150 5.78 0.99 -9.14
C GLN A 150 5.86 2.10 -10.20
N MET A 151 6.59 3.18 -9.94
CA MET A 151 6.82 4.21 -10.95
C MET A 151 7.63 3.68 -12.14
N MET A 152 8.57 2.76 -11.92
CA MET A 152 9.24 2.06 -13.01
C MET A 152 8.31 1.16 -13.81
N VAL A 153 7.37 0.45 -13.16
CA VAL A 153 6.35 -0.32 -13.87
C VAL A 153 5.53 0.61 -14.77
N VAL A 154 5.16 1.81 -14.30
CA VAL A 154 4.50 2.82 -15.15
C VAL A 154 5.38 3.21 -16.34
N ASP A 155 6.67 3.47 -16.12
CA ASP A 155 7.54 4.00 -17.19
C ASP A 155 7.99 2.93 -18.20
N VAL A 156 8.27 1.73 -17.73
CA VAL A 156 8.90 0.64 -18.51
C VAL A 156 7.85 -0.33 -19.04
N VAL A 157 6.88 -0.71 -18.20
CA VAL A 157 5.88 -1.72 -18.56
C VAL A 157 4.68 -1.05 -19.22
N VAL A 158 4.12 -0.01 -18.61
CA VAL A 158 2.94 0.69 -19.15
C VAL A 158 3.32 1.63 -20.29
N GLY A 159 4.27 2.54 -20.08
CA GLY A 159 4.75 3.49 -21.11
C GLY A 159 3.63 4.17 -21.89
N ASP A 160 3.71 4.13 -23.22
CA ASP A 160 2.57 4.48 -24.07
C ASP A 160 1.49 3.40 -23.98
N VAL A 161 0.34 3.76 -23.43
CA VAL A 161 -0.73 2.80 -23.12
C VAL A 161 -1.25 2.09 -24.37
N ALA A 162 -1.46 2.82 -25.47
CA ALA A 162 -2.04 2.26 -26.69
C ALA A 162 -1.09 1.25 -27.34
N ALA A 163 0.18 1.60 -27.47
CA ALA A 163 1.22 0.71 -27.98
C ALA A 163 1.40 -0.52 -27.07
N THR A 164 1.42 -0.32 -25.75
CA THR A 164 1.57 -1.42 -24.78
C THR A 164 0.40 -2.39 -24.82
N LEU A 165 -0.84 -1.90 -24.91
CA LEU A 165 -2.01 -2.80 -25.05
C LEU A 165 -1.90 -3.65 -26.32
N LYS A 166 -1.53 -3.04 -27.46
CA LYS A 166 -1.30 -3.78 -28.71
C LYS A 166 -0.23 -4.85 -28.56
N GLU A 167 0.87 -4.53 -27.88
CA GLU A 167 1.97 -5.46 -27.62
C GLU A 167 1.55 -6.60 -26.67
N MET A 168 0.78 -6.29 -25.63
CA MET A 168 0.25 -7.28 -24.69
C MET A 168 -0.69 -8.27 -25.39
N GLU A 169 -1.56 -7.81 -26.28
CA GLU A 169 -2.42 -8.69 -27.08
C GLU A 169 -1.59 -9.57 -28.03
N ALA A 170 -0.64 -8.97 -28.75
CA ALA A 170 0.19 -9.71 -29.72
C ALA A 170 1.08 -10.78 -29.08
N THR A 171 1.48 -10.58 -27.82
CA THR A 171 2.40 -11.47 -27.10
C THR A 171 1.74 -12.31 -26.02
N ASN A 172 0.42 -12.19 -25.84
CA ASN A 172 -0.31 -12.72 -24.69
C ASN A 172 0.36 -12.37 -23.36
N CYS A 173 0.69 -11.09 -23.19
CA CYS A 173 1.30 -10.49 -21.99
C CYS A 173 2.71 -10.97 -21.60
N LYS A 174 3.45 -11.65 -22.49
CA LYS A 174 4.80 -12.15 -22.15
C LYS A 174 5.86 -11.06 -22.04
N LEU A 175 5.79 -10.04 -22.91
CA LEU A 175 6.64 -8.83 -22.92
C LEU A 175 8.10 -9.01 -22.41
N PRO A 176 8.88 -10.00 -22.90
CA PRO A 176 10.16 -10.39 -22.29
C PRO A 176 11.20 -9.27 -22.31
N ALA A 177 11.25 -8.47 -23.39
CA ALA A 177 12.15 -7.33 -23.50
C ALA A 177 11.86 -6.26 -22.43
N ARG A 178 10.60 -6.05 -22.05
CA ARG A 178 10.21 -5.11 -20.99
C ARG A 178 10.56 -5.65 -19.62
N LEU A 179 10.41 -6.96 -19.39
CA LEU A 179 10.84 -7.60 -18.15
C LEU A 179 12.36 -7.46 -17.96
N GLU A 180 13.15 -7.78 -18.97
CA GLU A 180 14.61 -7.65 -18.93
C GLU A 180 15.03 -6.21 -18.65
N LYS A 181 14.40 -5.25 -19.35
CA LYS A 181 14.63 -3.82 -19.13
C LYS A 181 14.25 -3.38 -17.70
N LEU A 182 13.10 -3.82 -17.19
CA LEU A 182 12.63 -3.51 -15.85
C LEU A 182 13.61 -4.04 -14.79
N GLN A 183 14.05 -5.30 -14.92
CA GLN A 183 14.99 -5.93 -13.98
C GLN A 183 16.38 -5.29 -14.04
N ALA A 184 16.87 -4.92 -15.23
CA ALA A 184 18.14 -4.23 -15.39
C ALA A 184 18.11 -2.85 -14.72
N GLN A 185 17.12 -2.02 -15.08
CA GLN A 185 16.99 -0.68 -14.51
C GLN A 185 16.71 -0.73 -13.01
N TRP A 186 15.98 -1.73 -12.51
CA TRP A 186 15.69 -1.83 -11.08
C TRP A 186 16.95 -2.05 -10.26
N ARG A 187 17.83 -2.95 -10.73
CA ARG A 187 19.14 -3.20 -10.09
C ARG A 187 20.00 -1.94 -10.05
N GLU A 188 20.07 -1.21 -11.16
CA GLU A 188 20.80 0.04 -11.25
C GLU A 188 20.23 1.11 -10.30
N ARG A 189 18.91 1.36 -10.34
CA ARG A 189 18.27 2.37 -9.50
C ARG A 189 18.38 2.07 -8.00
N LYS A 190 18.33 0.80 -7.58
CA LYS A 190 18.53 0.45 -6.17
C LYS A 190 19.93 0.83 -5.67
N GLN A 191 20.94 0.73 -6.54
CA GLN A 191 22.33 1.02 -6.20
C GLN A 191 22.62 2.53 -6.21
N SER A 192 21.88 3.31 -7.01
CA SER A 192 22.14 4.73 -7.21
C SER A 192 21.53 5.65 -6.15
N ILE A 193 20.65 5.15 -5.28
CA ILE A 193 19.92 6.01 -4.32
C ILE A 193 20.47 5.84 -2.90
N GLY A 194 21.30 6.79 -2.49
CA GLY A 194 21.89 6.87 -1.16
C GLY A 194 21.21 7.83 -0.19
N ASP A 195 20.39 8.76 -0.68
CA ASP A 195 19.81 9.82 0.14
C ASP A 195 18.41 10.28 -0.34
N TRP A 196 17.83 11.23 0.39
CA TRP A 196 16.52 11.81 0.10
C TRP A 196 16.48 12.59 -1.22
N ALA A 197 17.54 13.30 -1.58
CA ALA A 197 17.56 14.11 -2.80
C ALA A 197 17.53 13.20 -4.04
N ALA A 198 18.37 12.17 -4.06
CA ALA A 198 18.38 11.15 -5.10
C ALA A 198 17.04 10.40 -5.16
N TYR A 199 16.41 10.12 -4.02
CA TYR A 199 15.10 9.47 -3.97
C TYR A 199 14.00 10.31 -4.62
N PHE A 200 13.83 11.57 -4.21
CA PHE A 200 12.79 12.45 -4.76
C PHE A 200 13.01 12.70 -6.26
N ALA A 201 14.26 12.90 -6.68
CA ALA A 201 14.61 13.01 -8.09
C ALA A 201 14.24 11.74 -8.88
N CYS A 202 14.54 10.56 -8.35
CA CYS A 202 14.24 9.29 -9.01
C CYS A 202 12.74 9.07 -9.25
N ILE A 203 11.88 9.42 -8.28
CA ILE A 203 10.44 9.26 -8.44
C ILE A 203 9.79 10.43 -9.19
N GLY A 204 10.56 11.48 -9.51
CA GLY A 204 10.05 12.69 -10.14
C GLY A 204 9.15 13.52 -9.23
N ALA A 205 9.35 13.46 -7.91
CA ALA A 205 8.61 14.26 -6.94
C ALA A 205 9.38 15.55 -6.60
N ALA A 206 8.64 16.63 -6.36
CA ALA A 206 9.21 17.83 -5.79
C ALA A 206 9.77 17.53 -4.39
N ARG A 207 10.93 18.10 -4.07
CA ARG A 207 11.44 18.04 -2.69
C ARG A 207 10.49 18.85 -1.78
N PRO A 208 10.29 18.40 -0.53
CA PRO A 208 9.52 19.16 0.45
C PRO A 208 10.08 20.59 0.58
N ALA A 209 9.17 21.58 0.61
CA ALA A 209 9.52 23.00 0.70
C ALA A 209 9.85 23.42 2.15
N VAL A 210 10.86 22.78 2.74
CA VAL A 210 11.38 23.12 4.08
C VAL A 210 12.90 23.31 4.01
N SER A 211 13.49 23.96 5.02
CA SER A 211 14.90 24.35 4.96
C SER A 211 15.86 23.17 5.15
N SER A 212 15.42 22.10 5.83
CA SER A 212 16.24 20.92 6.07
C SER A 212 15.45 19.61 6.13
N THR A 213 16.15 18.49 5.93
CA THR A 213 15.59 17.14 6.12
C THR A 213 15.05 16.93 7.55
N ALA A 214 15.69 17.52 8.56
CA ALA A 214 15.25 17.39 9.95
C ALA A 214 13.91 18.10 10.18
N GLU A 215 13.73 19.31 9.65
CA GLU A 215 12.46 20.03 9.68
C GLU A 215 11.36 19.27 8.96
N TRP A 216 11.67 18.68 7.80
CA TRP A 216 10.71 17.87 7.06
C TRP A 216 10.23 16.65 7.87
N ILE A 217 11.16 15.93 8.51
CA ILE A 217 10.82 14.79 9.35
C ILE A 217 9.97 15.24 10.54
N ALA A 218 10.34 16.35 11.19
CA ALA A 218 9.55 16.92 12.28
C ALA A 218 8.14 17.31 11.84
N ASP A 219 7.99 17.88 10.63
CA ASP A 219 6.68 18.20 10.04
C ASP A 219 5.85 16.94 9.78
N CYS A 220 6.47 15.88 9.23
CA CYS A 220 5.80 14.60 9.02
C CYS A 220 5.28 14.02 10.34
N VAL A 221 6.09 14.07 11.42
CA VAL A 221 5.69 13.62 12.76
C VAL A 221 4.52 14.42 13.30
N ARG A 222 4.58 15.76 13.19
CA ARG A 222 3.51 16.66 13.62
C ARG A 222 2.21 16.37 12.88
N ARG A 223 2.24 16.24 11.55
CA ARG A 223 1.07 15.93 10.72
C ARG A 223 0.52 14.53 11.01
N ALA A 224 1.39 13.54 11.23
CA ALA A 224 0.98 12.20 11.62
C ALA A 224 0.23 12.21 12.96
N ALA A 225 0.69 12.97 13.94
CA ALA A 225 0.00 13.12 15.22
C ALA A 225 -1.37 13.80 15.07
N GLN A 226 -1.48 14.82 14.21
CA GLN A 226 -2.75 15.51 13.92
C GLN A 226 -3.77 14.61 13.21
N LYS A 227 -3.33 13.69 12.34
CA LYS A 227 -4.19 12.69 11.69
C LYS A 227 -4.61 11.56 12.65
N GLY A 228 -4.03 11.50 13.85
CA GLY A 228 -4.45 10.62 14.93
C GLY A 228 -3.76 9.24 14.95
N PRO A 229 -4.28 8.30 15.78
CA PRO A 229 -3.57 7.07 16.17
C PRO A 229 -3.27 6.12 15.00
N LYS A 230 -3.98 6.27 13.88
CA LYS A 230 -3.73 5.51 12.65
C LYS A 230 -2.50 5.98 11.88
N TYR A 231 -1.84 7.06 12.28
CA TYR A 231 -0.66 7.63 11.60
C TYR A 231 0.57 7.75 12.49
N GLY A 232 0.36 7.85 13.81
CA GLY A 232 1.40 7.89 14.81
C GLY A 232 0.82 7.53 16.15
N GLY A 233 1.69 7.11 17.06
CA GLY A 233 1.31 6.67 18.40
C GLY A 233 2.46 5.91 18.97
N ALA A 234 3.17 6.53 19.91
CA ALA A 234 4.03 5.80 20.81
C ALA A 234 3.20 4.64 21.36
N ARG A 235 3.78 3.44 21.46
CA ARG A 235 3.23 2.46 22.40
C ARG A 235 3.05 3.20 23.71
N ASP A 236 1.82 3.24 24.22
CA ASP A 236 1.59 3.51 25.62
C ASP A 236 2.26 2.38 26.41
N ASP A 237 3.58 2.47 26.61
CA ASP A 237 4.26 1.84 27.72
C ASP A 237 3.91 2.64 28.99
N VAL A 238 2.61 2.73 29.29
CA VAL A 238 2.08 3.31 30.53
C VAL A 238 0.94 2.42 31.07
N LYS A 239 1.35 1.54 32.00
CA LYS A 239 0.63 1.04 33.17
C LYS A 239 -0.64 0.18 32.97
N GLY A 240 -0.39 -1.11 32.82
CA GLY A 240 -1.24 -2.19 33.36
C GLY A 240 -0.72 -2.76 34.69
N SER A 241 -0.16 -1.95 35.59
CA SER A 241 0.16 -2.35 36.97
C SER A 241 -0.89 -1.83 37.95
N GLY A 242 -2.15 -2.22 37.70
CA GLY A 242 -3.25 -2.08 38.64
C GLY A 242 -3.13 -3.09 39.77
N LYS A 243 -2.30 -2.78 40.77
CA LYS A 243 -2.17 -3.54 42.02
C LYS A 243 -3.41 -3.28 42.89
N GLY A 244 -4.54 -3.90 42.55
CA GLY A 244 -5.77 -3.87 43.33
C GLY A 244 -5.70 -4.84 44.51
N LYS A 245 -5.05 -4.44 45.61
CA LYS A 245 -5.28 -5.03 46.94
C LYS A 245 -6.38 -4.22 47.62
N GLY A 246 -7.59 -4.76 47.65
CA GLY A 246 -8.73 -4.17 48.36
C GLY A 246 -9.73 -5.25 48.76
N LYS A 247 -9.56 -5.77 49.98
CA LYS A 247 -10.51 -6.66 50.68
C LYS A 247 -11.82 -5.92 50.99
N GLY A 248 -12.95 -6.62 50.85
CA GLY A 248 -14.24 -6.25 51.45
C GLY A 248 -15.38 -7.06 50.83
N SER A 249 -15.71 -8.25 51.35
CA SER A 249 -16.81 -8.48 52.29
C SER A 249 -18.20 -8.14 51.71
N GLY A 250 -18.92 -9.15 51.23
CA GLY A 250 -20.33 -9.03 50.86
C GLY A 250 -21.00 -10.39 50.65
N LYS A 251 -21.60 -10.93 51.73
CA LYS A 251 -22.45 -12.13 51.76
C LYS A 251 -23.63 -12.03 50.79
N GLY A 252 -23.91 -13.10 50.06
CA GLY A 252 -25.19 -13.32 49.36
C GLY A 252 -25.47 -14.81 49.19
N LYS A 253 -26.38 -15.34 50.02
CA LYS A 253 -26.85 -16.73 50.05
C LYS A 253 -27.89 -17.01 48.94
N GLY A 254 -27.93 -18.25 48.45
CA GLY A 254 -29.10 -18.89 47.83
C GLY A 254 -28.68 -20.04 46.92
N LYS A 255 -28.51 -21.28 47.41
CA LYS A 255 -29.51 -22.38 47.45
C LYS A 255 -30.38 -22.43 46.17
N GLY A 256 -30.42 -23.50 45.38
CA GLY A 256 -29.76 -24.82 45.45
C GLY A 256 -30.40 -25.80 44.45
N LYS A 257 -29.82 -27.02 44.41
CA LYS A 257 -30.36 -28.31 43.89
C LYS A 257 -30.68 -28.37 42.38
N GLU A 258 -30.51 -29.45 41.65
CA GLU A 258 -30.28 -30.87 41.96
C GLU A 258 -29.66 -31.50 40.69
N GLU A 259 -28.60 -32.29 40.88
CA GLU A 259 -28.14 -33.32 39.94
C GLU A 259 -29.02 -34.58 40.17
N PRO A 260 -29.19 -35.51 39.21
CA PRO A 260 -28.06 -36.43 38.95
C PRO A 260 -27.97 -37.09 37.56
N ALA A 261 -26.79 -37.68 37.37
CA ALA A 261 -26.53 -39.02 36.80
C ALA A 261 -26.10 -39.15 35.31
N LYS A 262 -24.79 -39.43 35.19
CA LYS A 262 -24.18 -40.61 34.56
C LYS A 262 -24.64 -41.03 33.16
N GLY A 263 -23.71 -40.96 32.21
CA GLY A 263 -23.69 -41.80 31.01
C GLY A 263 -22.27 -41.97 30.46
N LYS A 264 -21.61 -43.09 30.79
CA LYS A 264 -20.38 -43.57 30.12
C LYS A 264 -20.76 -44.09 28.73
N GLY A 265 -20.00 -43.72 27.70
CA GLY A 265 -20.06 -44.34 26.37
C GLY A 265 -18.71 -44.33 25.68
N LYS A 266 -17.97 -45.45 25.78
CA LYS A 266 -16.84 -45.78 24.90
C LYS A 266 -17.39 -46.17 23.53
N GLY A 267 -16.76 -45.70 22.45
CA GLY A 267 -16.99 -46.20 21.09
C GLY A 267 -15.74 -46.02 20.23
N LYS A 268 -15.07 -47.14 19.93
CA LYS A 268 -14.02 -47.29 18.92
C LYS A 268 -14.66 -47.67 17.57
N GLY A 269 -13.99 -47.35 16.48
CA GLY A 269 -14.18 -47.92 15.13
C GLY A 269 -14.70 -46.88 14.14
N LYS A 270 -14.16 -46.71 12.93
CA LYS A 270 -13.15 -47.43 12.14
C LYS A 270 -12.26 -46.41 11.44
#